data_AF-A0A2J4R3C5-F1
#
_entry.id   AF-A0A2J4R3C5-F1
#
_cell.length_a   1.000
_cell.length_b   1.000
_cell.length_c   1.000
_cell.angle_alpha   90.00
_cell.angle_beta   90.00
_cell.angle_gamma   90.00
#
_symmetry.space_group_name_H-M   'P 1'
#
loop_
_entity.id
_entity.type
_entity.pdbx_description
1 polymer ?
#
loop_
_entity_poly.entity_id
_entity_poly.type
_entity_poly.pdbx_seq_one_letter_code
_entity_poly.pdbx_strand_id
1 'polypeptide(L)' 'VEMIDAAGKPDGQCAVAIDSIGAGPGEWVLLVSGSSARQAHRSEASPVDLCVIGIVDEAVAGGQVIFHK' A
#
# COMPACT_ATOMS: atom_id res chain seq x y z
N VAL A 1 -4.84 3.75 -5.40
CA VAL A 1 -5.00 2.78 -4.29
C VAL A 1 -6.22 3.16 -3.49
N GLU A 2 -7.03 2.17 -3.12
CA GLU A 2 -8.18 2.32 -2.22
C GLU A 2 -7.74 1.83 -0.85
N MET A 3 -7.97 2.62 0.20
CA MET A 3 -7.59 2.24 1.56
C MET A 3 -8.60 1.22 2.11
N ILE A 4 -8.11 0.34 2.98
CA ILE A 4 -8.91 -0.69 3.62
C ILE A 4 -8.93 -0.48 5.14
N ASP A 5 -10.04 -0.83 5.76
CA ASP A 5 -10.20 -0.85 7.21
C ASP A 5 -9.53 -2.07 7.86
N ALA A 6 -9.58 -2.16 9.19
CA ALA A 6 -9.01 -3.27 9.95
C ALA A 6 -9.68 -4.64 9.66
N ALA A 7 -10.84 -4.65 9.01
CA ALA A 7 -11.55 -5.85 8.58
C ALA A 7 -11.27 -6.20 7.10
N GLY A 8 -10.39 -5.46 6.42
CA GLY A 8 -10.05 -5.70 5.03
C GLY A 8 -11.05 -5.14 4.02
N LYS A 9 -11.99 -4.30 4.45
CA LYS A 9 -13.00 -3.72 3.57
C LYS A 9 -12.56 -2.33 3.10
N PRO A 10 -12.87 -1.94 1.87
CA PRO A 10 -12.64 -0.57 1.42
C PRO A 10 -13.29 0.46 2.35
N ASP A 11 -12.51 1.46 2.77
CA ASP A 11 -13.00 2.53 3.65
C ASP A 11 -13.55 3.75 2.87
N GLY A 12 -13.49 3.69 1.52
CA GLY A 12 -13.95 4.72 0.60
C GLY A 12 -12.92 5.81 0.30
N GLN A 13 -11.75 5.79 0.93
CA GLN A 13 -10.66 6.72 0.62
C GLN A 13 -9.82 6.20 -0.54
N CYS A 14 -9.55 7.08 -1.50
CA CYS A 14 -8.70 6.77 -2.65
C CYS A 14 -7.54 7.76 -2.71
N ALA A 15 -6.35 7.25 -3.02
CA ALA A 15 -5.15 8.04 -3.20
C ALA A 15 -4.37 7.58 -4.44
N VAL A 16 -3.51 8.46 -4.96
CA VAL A 16 -2.54 8.11 -5.99
C VAL A 16 -1.21 7.80 -5.31
N ALA A 17 -0.65 6.63 -5.60
CA ALA A 17 0.66 6.21 -5.11
C ALA A 17 1.54 5.84 -6.31
N ILE A 18 2.84 6.11 -6.21
CA ILE A 18 3.79 5.51 -7.14
C ILE A 18 3.96 4.02 -6.85
N ASP A 19 4.26 3.27 -7.89
CA ASP A 19 4.56 1.85 -7.78
C ASP A 19 5.87 1.54 -8.51
N SER A 20 6.84 1.04 -7.76
CA SER A 20 8.14 0.60 -8.27
C SER A 20 8.31 -0.92 -8.22
N ILE A 21 7.28 -1.65 -7.78
CA ILE A 21 7.31 -3.09 -7.52
C ILE A 21 6.50 -3.86 -8.57
N GLY A 22 5.47 -3.23 -9.14
CA GLY A 22 4.65 -3.82 -10.20
C GLY A 22 3.38 -4.48 -9.68
N ALA A 23 2.70 -3.83 -8.75
CA ALA A 23 1.41 -4.25 -8.23
C ALA A 23 0.32 -4.17 -9.31
N GLY A 24 -0.46 -5.23 -9.43
CA GLY A 24 -1.60 -5.35 -10.32
C GLY A 24 -2.91 -4.83 -9.72
N PRO A 25 -3.94 -4.57 -10.56
CA PRO A 25 -5.27 -4.26 -10.06
C PRO A 25 -5.83 -5.37 -9.17
N GLY A 26 -6.39 -4.99 -8.01
CA GLY A 26 -6.98 -5.91 -7.04
C GLY A 26 -6.00 -6.49 -6.02
N GLU A 27 -4.69 -6.25 -6.17
CA GLU A 27 -3.71 -6.68 -5.17
C GLU A 27 -3.75 -5.79 -3.92
N TRP A 28 -3.60 -6.43 -2.77
CA TRP A 28 -3.35 -5.71 -1.52
C TRP A 28 -1.90 -5.30 -1.46
N VAL A 29 -1.65 -4.06 -1.06
CA VAL A 29 -0.31 -3.47 -1.04
C VAL A 29 -0.05 -2.76 0.27
N LEU A 30 1.22 -2.74 0.67
CA LEU A 30 1.70 -1.88 1.75
C LEU A 30 2.14 -0.54 1.17
N LEU A 31 1.75 0.54 1.86
CA LEU A 31 2.06 1.91 1.47
C LEU A 31 2.97 2.56 2.52
N VAL A 32 3.83 3.46 2.06
CA VAL A 32 4.53 4.41 2.92
C VAL A 32 4.22 5.83 2.44
N SER A 33 4.05 6.76 3.38
CA SER A 33 3.71 8.15 3.09
C SER A 33 4.78 9.15 3.56
N GLY A 34 4.67 10.39 3.10
CA GLY A 34 5.55 11.49 3.49
C GLY A 34 6.97 11.36 2.94
N SER A 35 7.97 11.85 3.68
CA SER A 35 9.38 11.84 3.24
C SER A 35 9.94 10.45 3.00
N SER A 36 9.43 9.43 3.71
CA SER A 36 9.81 8.03 3.51
C SER A 36 9.39 7.49 2.13
N ALA A 37 8.35 8.05 1.50
CA ALA A 37 7.98 7.69 0.13
C ALA A 37 9.09 8.01 -0.86
N ARG A 38 9.82 9.12 -0.67
CA ARG A 38 10.98 9.48 -1.51
C ARG A 38 12.15 8.52 -1.34
N GLN A 39 12.36 8.02 -0.12
CA GLN A 39 13.37 7.02 0.17
C GLN A 39 13.01 5.67 -0.48
N ALA A 40 11.75 5.24 -0.35
CA ALA A 40 11.25 4.02 -1.00
C ALA A 40 11.32 4.11 -2.53
N HIS A 41 11.04 5.28 -3.09
CA HIS A 41 11.22 5.57 -4.51
C HIS A 41 12.67 5.67 -4.96
N ARG A 42 13.63 5.71 -4.02
CA ARG A 42 15.07 5.94 -4.27
C ARG A 42 15.34 7.24 -5.03
N SER A 43 14.52 8.27 -4.78
CA SER A 43 14.68 9.59 -5.39
C SER A 43 14.29 10.67 -4.38
N GLU A 44 15.28 11.15 -3.62
CA GLU A 44 15.08 12.11 -2.54
C GLU A 44 14.55 13.47 -3.00
N ALA A 45 14.84 13.85 -4.25
CA ALA A 45 14.36 15.09 -4.87
C ALA A 45 12.96 14.95 -5.49
N SER A 46 12.42 13.72 -5.60
CA SER A 46 11.11 13.49 -6.21
C SER A 46 9.99 14.08 -5.35
N PRO A 47 9.04 14.84 -5.90
CA PRO A 47 7.95 15.45 -5.13
C PRO A 47 6.83 14.44 -4.83
N VAL A 48 7.18 13.24 -4.38
CA VAL A 48 6.23 12.15 -4.07
C VAL A 48 6.05 12.00 -2.57
N ASP A 49 4.82 11.73 -2.17
CA ASP A 49 4.38 11.60 -0.78
C ASP A 49 3.64 10.29 -0.46
N LEU A 50 3.47 9.40 -1.44
CA LEU A 50 2.88 8.07 -1.25
C LEU A 50 3.48 7.04 -2.21
N CYS A 51 3.97 5.92 -1.69
CA CYS A 51 4.65 4.88 -2.47
C CYS A 51 4.21 3.47 -2.03
N VAL A 52 4.00 2.58 -2.99
CA VAL A 52 3.87 1.14 -2.77
C VAL A 52 5.24 0.57 -2.38
N ILE A 53 5.29 -0.20 -1.30
CA ILE A 53 6.52 -0.80 -0.76
C ILE A 53 6.48 -2.32 -0.62
N GLY A 54 5.34 -2.95 -0.89
CA GLY A 54 5.21 -4.39 -0.94
C GLY A 54 3.83 -4.82 -1.42
N ILE A 55 3.76 -6.03 -1.96
CA ILE A 55 2.52 -6.73 -2.28
C ILE A 55 2.26 -7.70 -1.12
N VAL A 56 1.03 -7.72 -0.63
CA VAL A 56 0.63 -8.54 0.51
C VAL A 56 0.29 -9.94 0.00
N ASP A 57 0.90 -10.96 0.61
CA ASP A 57 0.50 -12.37 0.39
C ASP A 57 -0.55 -12.81 1.41
N GLU A 58 -0.42 -12.40 2.67
CA GLU A 58 -1.36 -12.72 3.75
C GLU A 58 -1.47 -11.57 4.76
N ALA A 59 -2.68 -11.34 5.28
CA ALA A 59 -2.92 -10.41 6.38
C ALA A 59 -3.76 -11.09 7.48
N VAL A 60 -3.35 -10.89 8.74
CA VAL A 60 -4.01 -11.45 9.93
C VAL A 60 -4.44 -10.32 10.85
N ALA A 61 -5.71 -10.32 11.25
CA ALA A 61 -6.27 -9.41 12.23
C ALA A 61 -7.14 -10.18 13.23
N GLY A 62 -7.00 -9.89 14.53
CA GLY A 62 -7.77 -10.59 15.57
C GLY A 62 -7.54 -12.11 15.63
N GLY A 63 -6.38 -12.59 15.16
CA GLY A 63 -6.06 -14.02 15.09
C GLY A 63 -6.74 -14.77 13.92
N GLN A 64 -7.36 -14.04 12.98
CA GLN A 64 -7.96 -14.60 11.78
C GLN A 64 -7.26 -14.07 10.53
N VAL A 65 -7.08 -14.93 9.54
CA VAL A 65 -6.63 -14.52 8.21
C VAL A 65 -7.77 -13.73 7.57
N ILE A 66 -7.53 -12.45 7.26
CA ILE A 66 -8.50 -11.54 6.62
C ILE A 66 -8.24 -11.39 5.12
N PHE A 67 -7.05 -11.79 4.66
CA PHE A 67 -6.67 -11.80 3.26
C PHE A 67 -5.58 -12.85 3.04
N HIS A 68 -5.69 -13.59 1.94
CA HIS A 68 -4.67 -14.49 1.42
C HIS A 68 -4.75 -14.44 -0.11
N LYS A 69 -3.62 -14.23 -0.77
CA LYS A 69 -3.52 -14.08 -2.23
C LYS A 69 -3.66 -15.42 -2.97
#